data_AF-A0A2A2SCJ0-F1
#
_entry.id   AF-A0A2A2SCJ0-F1
#
_cell.length_a   1.000
_cell.length_b   1.000
_cell.length_c   1.000
_cell.angle_alpha   90.00
_cell.angle_beta   90.00
_cell.angle_gamma   90.00
#
_symmetry.space_group_name_H-M   'P 1'
#
loop_
_entity.id
_entity.type
_entity.pdbx_description
1 polymer ?
#
loop_
_entity_poly.entity_id
_entity_poly.type
_entity_poly.pdbx_seq_one_letter_code
_entity_poly.pdbx_strand_id
1 'polypeptide(L)'
;MKPSLGAVLALSLAPAAADAQRRPAPTPARDVAIVSAGSEQAVRLGDVTLSRPFGAQLVDRLAVAGSYAVNGRRLHLIRGEAAGDCPARFVVVEAARGADPVVSDPFGTCSPAASARVSRGALVVSMPATAAGGPPVRFAYQGGAVRLLDARPAAAPAADAGGAPGYAAPAPSSCRSAAGVDAATQAEILADFERSYPAEYRRAKTLENAAVAPDELRGLLTGMACLATWPGSERVVEVARPLFESRHGPQAFATLDAIARDPLTEANLQAAVRRFSAEMTYQVGDDALD
;
A
#
# COMPACT_ATOMS: atom_id res chain seq x y z
N MET A 1 30.85 -52.42 -74.07
CA MET A 1 30.65 -53.53 -73.12
C MET A 1 30.07 -52.99 -71.84
N LYS A 2 28.92 -53.57 -71.44
CA LYS A 2 28.22 -53.59 -70.14
C LYS A 2 28.01 -52.31 -69.29
N PRO A 3 26.82 -52.18 -68.67
CA PRO A 3 26.34 -50.99 -67.98
C PRO A 3 26.51 -51.11 -66.45
N SER A 4 26.24 -50.04 -65.69
CA SER A 4 25.97 -50.16 -64.25
C SER A 4 24.99 -49.10 -63.79
N LEU A 5 23.92 -49.60 -63.18
CA LEU A 5 22.78 -48.91 -62.60
C LEU A 5 23.15 -48.13 -61.33
N GLY A 6 22.36 -47.08 -61.04
CA GLY A 6 22.28 -46.45 -59.72
C GLY A 6 21.09 -45.50 -59.67
N ALA A 7 19.89 -46.05 -59.45
CA ALA A 7 19.14 -45.95 -58.19
C ALA A 7 18.38 -44.62 -58.03
N VAL A 8 17.08 -44.71 -58.31
CA VAL A 8 16.04 -43.70 -58.12
C VAL A 8 15.68 -43.63 -56.64
N LEU A 9 15.75 -42.45 -56.03
CA LEU A 9 15.20 -42.15 -54.71
C LEU A 9 14.05 -41.16 -54.90
N ALA A 10 12.83 -41.68 -54.95
CA ALA A 10 11.61 -40.89 -54.91
C ALA A 10 11.29 -40.56 -53.45
N LEU A 11 11.45 -39.29 -53.06
CA LEU A 11 10.94 -38.77 -51.78
C LEU A 11 9.44 -38.50 -51.91
N SER A 12 8.65 -39.26 -51.15
CA SER A 12 7.22 -39.04 -50.96
C SER A 12 7.00 -37.83 -50.05
N LEU A 13 6.53 -36.71 -50.60
CA LEU A 13 5.98 -35.61 -49.81
C LEU A 13 4.54 -35.95 -49.40
N ALA A 14 4.33 -36.23 -48.11
CA ALA A 14 3.01 -36.26 -47.51
C ALA A 14 2.49 -34.82 -47.31
N PRO A 15 1.19 -34.54 -47.51
CA PRO A 15 0.61 -33.25 -47.17
C PRO A 15 0.45 -33.17 -45.65
N ALA A 16 1.20 -32.27 -45.02
CA ALA A 16 0.94 -31.87 -43.64
C ALA A 16 -0.41 -31.16 -43.61
N ALA A 17 -1.42 -31.82 -43.01
CA ALA A 17 -2.67 -31.19 -42.65
C ALA A 17 -2.35 -29.99 -41.75
N ALA A 18 -2.63 -28.80 -42.24
CA ALA A 18 -2.59 -27.57 -41.47
C ALA A 18 -3.67 -27.68 -40.39
N ASP A 19 -3.27 -28.17 -39.21
CA ASP A 19 -4.04 -28.03 -37.99
C ASP A 19 -4.02 -26.53 -37.66
N ALA A 20 -4.99 -25.81 -38.26
CA ALA A 20 -5.27 -24.42 -37.99
C ALA A 20 -5.71 -24.36 -36.53
N GLN A 21 -4.71 -24.22 -35.66
CA GLN A 21 -4.82 -23.99 -34.24
C GLN A 21 -5.65 -22.73 -34.05
N ARG A 22 -6.96 -22.96 -33.94
CA ARG A 22 -8.00 -21.94 -33.79
C ARG A 22 -7.72 -21.25 -32.46
N ARG A 23 -6.93 -20.17 -32.50
CA ARG A 23 -6.74 -19.29 -31.35
C ARG A 23 -8.14 -18.94 -30.85
N PRO A 24 -8.51 -19.32 -29.61
CA PRO A 24 -9.78 -18.88 -29.06
C PRO A 24 -9.81 -17.36 -29.15
N ALA A 25 -10.87 -16.83 -29.77
CA ALA A 25 -11.06 -15.40 -29.88
C ALA A 25 -10.94 -14.78 -28.47
N PRO A 26 -10.27 -13.62 -28.32
CA PRO A 26 -10.27 -12.91 -27.05
C PRO A 26 -11.73 -12.64 -26.68
N THR A 27 -12.21 -13.32 -25.64
CA THR A 27 -13.53 -13.06 -25.08
C THR A 27 -13.56 -11.58 -24.69
N PRO A 28 -14.57 -10.80 -25.13
CA PRO A 28 -14.65 -9.39 -24.77
C PRO A 28 -14.55 -9.27 -23.26
N ALA A 29 -13.70 -8.33 -22.82
CA ALA A 29 -13.61 -7.98 -21.41
C ALA A 29 -15.04 -7.74 -20.91
N ARG A 30 -15.42 -8.33 -19.77
CA ARG A 30 -16.72 -8.04 -19.15
C ARG A 30 -16.77 -6.54 -18.91
N ASP A 31 -17.55 -5.84 -19.72
CA ASP A 31 -17.73 -4.40 -19.59
C ASP A 31 -18.42 -4.14 -18.25
N VAL A 32 -17.80 -3.26 -17.46
CA VAL A 32 -18.42 -2.73 -16.25
C VAL A 32 -19.33 -1.56 -16.66
N ALA A 33 -20.55 -1.54 -16.16
CA ALA A 33 -21.49 -0.46 -16.43
C ALA A 33 -22.24 -0.05 -15.16
N ILE A 34 -22.52 1.24 -15.03
CA ILE A 34 -23.51 1.73 -14.07
C ILE A 34 -24.88 1.61 -14.72
N VAL A 35 -25.80 0.93 -14.05
CA VAL A 35 -27.17 0.70 -14.52
C VAL A 35 -28.17 1.12 -13.47
N SER A 36 -29.40 1.39 -13.87
CA SER A 36 -30.51 1.57 -12.93
C SER A 36 -31.05 0.20 -12.50
N ALA A 37 -31.23 0.00 -11.20
CA ALA A 37 -31.87 -1.16 -10.60
C ALA A 37 -33.01 -0.68 -9.69
N GLY A 38 -34.21 -0.52 -10.27
CA GLY A 38 -35.33 0.13 -9.60
C GLY A 38 -35.08 1.62 -9.41
N SER A 39 -35.15 2.10 -8.17
CA SER A 39 -34.86 3.49 -7.80
C SER A 39 -33.39 3.76 -7.46
N GLU A 40 -32.54 2.73 -7.48
CA GLU A 40 -31.12 2.83 -7.13
C GLU A 40 -30.22 2.62 -8.36
N GLN A 41 -28.96 3.05 -8.24
CA GLN A 41 -27.91 2.71 -9.21
C GLN A 41 -27.16 1.45 -8.77
N ALA A 42 -26.81 0.61 -9.73
CA ALA A 42 -26.11 -0.64 -9.54
C ALA A 42 -24.88 -0.75 -10.45
N VAL A 43 -23.93 -1.60 -10.08
CA VAL A 43 -22.78 -1.93 -10.92
C VAL A 43 -23.06 -3.27 -11.61
N ARG A 44 -23.16 -3.25 -12.95
CA ARG A 44 -23.28 -4.47 -13.76
C ARG A 44 -21.89 -4.91 -14.25
N LEU A 45 -21.59 -6.19 -14.07
CA LEU A 45 -20.34 -6.87 -14.44
C LEU A 45 -20.67 -8.12 -15.26
N GLY A 46 -20.79 -7.96 -16.59
CA GLY A 46 -21.37 -9.01 -17.42
C GLY A 46 -22.79 -9.32 -16.98
N ASP A 47 -23.05 -10.56 -16.56
CA ASP A 47 -24.37 -11.03 -16.14
C ASP A 47 -24.68 -10.76 -14.66
N VAL A 48 -23.68 -10.36 -13.87
CA VAL A 48 -23.87 -10.07 -12.44
C VAL A 48 -24.20 -8.60 -12.24
N THR A 49 -25.23 -8.32 -11.44
CA THR A 49 -25.59 -6.95 -11.03
C THR A 49 -25.43 -6.78 -9.52
N LEU A 50 -24.62 -5.81 -9.13
CA LEU A 50 -24.35 -5.43 -7.74
C LEU A 50 -25.16 -4.19 -7.40
N SER A 51 -26.31 -4.37 -6.75
CA SER A 51 -27.22 -3.26 -6.43
C SER A 51 -26.69 -2.30 -5.37
N ARG A 52 -25.87 -2.78 -4.43
CA ARG A 52 -25.39 -1.97 -3.29
C ARG A 52 -23.90 -2.18 -3.03
N PRO A 53 -23.02 -1.69 -3.93
CA PRO A 53 -21.59 -1.90 -3.79
C PRO A 53 -20.99 -1.18 -2.56
N PHE A 54 -21.70 -0.22 -1.96
CA PHE A 54 -21.31 0.48 -0.74
C PHE A 54 -22.00 -0.04 0.54
N GLY A 55 -22.68 -1.20 0.46
CA GLY A 55 -23.38 -1.81 1.59
C GLY A 55 -24.46 -0.88 2.16
N ALA A 56 -24.38 -0.60 3.47
CA ALA A 56 -25.34 0.25 4.18
C ALA A 56 -25.19 1.76 3.89
N GLN A 57 -24.09 2.18 3.25
CA GLN A 57 -23.83 3.60 3.00
C GLN A 57 -24.68 4.10 1.83
N LEU A 58 -25.32 5.25 2.03
CA LEU A 58 -26.13 5.90 1.00
C LEU A 58 -25.23 6.63 0.02
N VAL A 59 -25.38 6.31 -1.27
CA VAL A 59 -24.72 7.00 -2.39
C VAL A 59 -25.78 7.30 -3.44
N ASP A 60 -25.83 8.55 -3.87
CA ASP A 60 -26.83 9.06 -4.83
C ASP A 60 -26.41 8.77 -6.27
N ARG A 61 -25.10 8.76 -6.55
CA ARG A 61 -24.57 8.48 -7.89
C ARG A 61 -23.36 7.57 -7.84
N LEU A 62 -23.27 6.69 -8.82
CA LEU A 62 -22.16 5.79 -9.06
C LEU A 62 -21.47 6.19 -10.37
N ALA A 63 -20.15 6.09 -10.39
CA ALA A 63 -19.34 6.24 -11.57
C ALA A 63 -18.20 5.22 -11.59
N VAL A 64 -17.86 4.71 -12.77
CA VAL A 64 -16.64 3.92 -12.94
C VAL A 64 -15.47 4.90 -13.04
N ALA A 65 -14.67 5.00 -11.99
CA ALA A 65 -13.49 5.88 -11.96
C ALA A 65 -12.30 5.29 -12.72
N GLY A 66 -12.23 3.96 -12.85
CA GLY A 66 -11.20 3.30 -13.65
C GLY A 66 -11.33 1.78 -13.65
N SER A 67 -10.67 1.13 -14.62
CA SER A 67 -10.61 -0.33 -14.74
C SER A 67 -9.19 -0.80 -14.99
N TYR A 68 -8.77 -1.80 -14.23
CA TYR A 68 -7.38 -2.25 -14.14
C TYR A 68 -7.29 -3.77 -14.26
N ALA A 69 -6.16 -4.28 -14.74
CA ALA A 69 -5.88 -5.72 -14.77
C ALA A 69 -4.72 -6.05 -13.84
N VAL A 70 -4.89 -7.01 -12.94
CA VAL A 70 -3.88 -7.43 -11.96
C VAL A 70 -3.87 -8.94 -11.88
N ASN A 71 -2.75 -9.59 -12.23
CA ASN A 71 -2.60 -11.05 -12.15
C ASN A 71 -3.75 -11.84 -12.79
N GLY A 72 -4.23 -11.40 -13.96
CA GLY A 72 -5.35 -12.03 -14.68
C GLY A 72 -6.74 -11.72 -14.13
N ARG A 73 -6.85 -10.91 -13.06
CA ARG A 73 -8.10 -10.43 -12.48
C ARG A 73 -8.41 -9.01 -12.96
N ARG A 74 -9.70 -8.67 -13.05
CA ARG A 74 -10.15 -7.31 -13.40
C ARG A 74 -10.59 -6.58 -12.14
N LEU A 75 -10.05 -5.40 -11.93
CA LEU A 75 -10.39 -4.54 -10.81
C LEU A 75 -11.06 -3.27 -11.33
N HIS A 76 -12.22 -2.93 -10.81
CA HIS A 76 -12.96 -1.73 -11.17
C HIS A 76 -13.04 -0.81 -9.97
N LEU A 77 -12.47 0.39 -10.09
CA LEU A 77 -12.61 1.43 -9.07
C LEU A 77 -13.94 2.14 -9.30
N ILE A 78 -14.86 1.99 -8.35
CA ILE A 78 -16.19 2.61 -8.41
C ILE A 78 -16.20 3.77 -7.44
N ARG A 79 -16.57 4.96 -7.93
CA ARG A 79 -16.84 6.14 -7.12
C ARG A 79 -18.32 6.17 -6.79
N GLY A 80 -18.65 6.33 -5.52
CA GLY A 80 -19.97 6.68 -5.01
C GLY A 80 -19.97 8.13 -4.57
N GLU A 81 -20.95 8.89 -5.05
CA GLU A 81 -21.19 10.26 -4.63
C GLU A 81 -22.35 10.28 -3.64
N ALA A 82 -22.17 10.92 -2.49
CA ALA A 82 -23.21 11.05 -1.46
C ALA A 82 -23.50 12.54 -1.18
N ALA A 83 -24.74 12.85 -0.82
CA ALA A 83 -25.09 14.16 -0.28
C ALA A 83 -24.33 14.46 1.03
N GLY A 84 -23.94 15.73 1.23
CA GLY A 84 -23.29 16.23 2.45
C GLY A 84 -21.82 16.60 2.29
N ASP A 85 -21.12 16.72 3.42
CA ASP A 85 -19.77 17.34 3.49
C ASP A 85 -18.63 16.44 3.00
N CYS A 86 -18.89 15.15 2.78
CA CYS A 86 -17.90 14.20 2.27
C CYS A 86 -18.42 13.48 1.02
N PRO A 87 -18.41 14.17 -0.13
CA PRO A 87 -19.23 13.78 -1.25
C PRO A 87 -18.68 12.59 -2.03
N ALA A 88 -17.45 12.12 -1.80
CA ALA A 88 -16.85 11.04 -2.56
C ALA A 88 -16.43 9.87 -1.66
N ARG A 89 -16.83 8.66 -2.04
CA ARG A 89 -16.35 7.39 -1.50
C ARG A 89 -16.01 6.44 -2.64
N PHE A 90 -15.17 5.46 -2.36
CA PHE A 90 -14.70 4.52 -3.36
C PHE A 90 -14.82 3.09 -2.84
N VAL A 91 -15.09 2.16 -3.76
CA VAL A 91 -14.91 0.72 -3.55
C VAL A 91 -14.15 0.16 -4.74
N VAL A 92 -13.45 -0.95 -4.52
CA VAL A 92 -12.90 -1.76 -5.60
C VAL A 92 -13.80 -2.97 -5.78
N VAL A 93 -14.25 -3.19 -7.01
CA VAL A 93 -14.93 -4.42 -7.38
C VAL A 93 -13.98 -5.28 -8.20
N GLU A 94 -13.63 -6.43 -7.64
CA GLU A 94 -12.79 -7.43 -8.27
C GLU A 94 -13.65 -8.49 -8.96
N ALA A 95 -13.44 -8.65 -10.26
CA ALA A 95 -14.08 -9.68 -11.07
C ALA A 95 -13.03 -10.71 -11.54
N ALA A 96 -13.27 -11.97 -11.20
CA ALA A 96 -12.53 -13.11 -11.74
C ALA A 96 -13.45 -13.97 -12.63
N ARG A 97 -12.87 -14.71 -13.57
CA ARG A 97 -13.64 -15.60 -14.44
C ARG A 97 -14.22 -16.76 -13.61
N GLY A 98 -15.53 -16.96 -13.73
CA GLY A 98 -16.23 -18.09 -13.08
C GLY A 98 -16.37 -17.97 -11.57
N ALA A 99 -16.04 -16.81 -10.98
CA ALA A 99 -16.23 -16.54 -9.57
C ALA A 99 -17.14 -15.31 -9.37
N ASP A 100 -17.80 -15.28 -8.22
CA ASP A 100 -18.57 -14.11 -7.81
C ASP A 100 -17.65 -12.91 -7.62
N PRO A 101 -18.09 -11.70 -8.01
CA PRO A 101 -17.29 -10.51 -7.81
C PRO A 101 -17.14 -10.20 -6.32
N VAL A 102 -15.93 -9.82 -5.91
CA VAL A 102 -15.61 -9.40 -4.55
C VAL A 102 -15.64 -7.88 -4.50
N VAL A 103 -16.32 -7.32 -3.50
CA VAL A 103 -16.39 -5.87 -3.28
C VAL A 103 -15.60 -5.54 -2.02
N SER A 104 -14.71 -4.55 -2.09
CA SER A 104 -13.99 -4.08 -0.91
C SER A 104 -14.90 -3.33 0.05
N ASP A 105 -14.45 -3.16 1.29
CA ASP A 105 -15.01 -2.13 2.17
C ASP A 105 -14.88 -0.74 1.51
N PRO A 106 -15.84 0.17 1.73
CA PRO A 106 -15.74 1.55 1.27
C PRO A 106 -14.54 2.28 1.89
N PHE A 107 -13.82 3.01 1.05
CA PHE A 107 -12.64 3.79 1.44
C PHE A 107 -12.59 5.12 0.68
N GLY A 108 -11.61 5.95 1.03
CA GLY A 108 -11.27 7.14 0.28
C GLY A 108 -11.18 8.39 1.15
N THR A 109 -11.21 9.54 0.51
CA THR A 109 -11.20 10.87 1.11
C THR A 109 -12.41 11.60 0.57
N CYS A 110 -12.80 12.72 1.17
CA CYS A 110 -13.88 13.55 0.63
C CYS A 110 -13.55 14.16 -0.76
N SER A 111 -12.35 13.89 -1.31
CA SER A 111 -11.96 14.30 -2.65
C SER A 111 -12.52 13.35 -3.73
N PRO A 112 -13.18 13.89 -4.77
CA PRO A 112 -13.58 13.09 -5.94
C PRO A 112 -12.41 12.77 -6.88
N ALA A 113 -11.25 13.40 -6.68
CA ALA A 113 -10.07 13.31 -7.54
C ALA A 113 -9.19 12.11 -7.15
N ALA A 114 -9.64 10.90 -7.47
CA ALA A 114 -8.82 9.69 -7.32
C ALA A 114 -8.07 9.36 -8.61
N SER A 115 -6.80 8.96 -8.45
CA SER A 115 -6.00 8.30 -9.47
C SER A 115 -5.66 6.90 -8.98
N ALA A 116 -5.50 5.93 -9.87
CA ALA A 116 -5.04 4.61 -9.46
C ALA A 116 -4.08 4.00 -10.47
N ARG A 117 -3.18 3.15 -9.96
CA ARG A 117 -2.19 2.42 -10.75
C ARG A 117 -1.96 1.04 -10.16
N VAL A 118 -1.61 0.08 -11.01
CA VAL A 118 -1.18 -1.25 -10.56
C VAL A 118 0.29 -1.19 -10.18
N SER A 119 0.62 -1.69 -9.00
CA SER A 119 2.00 -1.76 -8.51
C SER A 119 2.17 -3.04 -7.69
N ARG A 120 3.17 -3.86 -8.06
CA ARG A 120 3.57 -5.07 -7.31
C ARG A 120 2.39 -6.00 -6.96
N GLY A 121 1.46 -6.18 -7.90
CA GLY A 121 0.30 -7.06 -7.72
C GLY A 121 -0.86 -6.49 -6.90
N ALA A 122 -0.81 -5.21 -6.52
CA ALA A 122 -1.89 -4.49 -5.86
C ALA A 122 -2.39 -3.30 -6.71
N LEU A 123 -3.64 -2.90 -6.52
CA LEU A 123 -4.15 -1.64 -7.05
C LEU A 123 -3.92 -0.55 -6.01
N VAL A 124 -3.05 0.41 -6.33
CA VAL A 124 -2.77 1.56 -5.46
C VAL A 124 -3.61 2.73 -5.94
N VAL A 125 -4.50 3.21 -5.08
CA VAL A 125 -5.38 4.37 -5.31
C VAL A 125 -4.83 5.54 -4.51
N SER A 126 -4.62 6.68 -5.16
CA SER A 126 -4.16 7.92 -4.54
C SER A 126 -5.15 9.05 -4.79
N MET A 127 -5.47 9.80 -3.74
CA MET A 127 -6.40 10.92 -3.79
C MET A 127 -6.00 12.01 -2.80
N PRO A 128 -6.33 13.30 -3.04
CA PRO A 128 -6.07 14.37 -2.08
C PRO A 128 -6.77 14.14 -0.74
N ALA A 129 -6.14 14.52 0.38
CA ALA A 129 -6.72 14.32 1.71
C ALA A 129 -8.12 14.92 1.93
N THR A 130 -8.44 16.03 1.25
CA THR A 130 -9.73 16.72 1.39
C THR A 130 -10.34 17.08 0.04
N ALA A 131 -11.62 17.49 0.04
CA ALA A 131 -12.27 18.01 -1.16
C ALA A 131 -11.58 19.25 -1.74
N ALA A 132 -10.99 20.09 -0.88
CA ALA A 132 -10.22 21.27 -1.28
C ALA A 132 -8.79 20.95 -1.76
N GLY A 133 -8.40 19.66 -1.78
CA GLY A 133 -7.05 19.21 -2.09
C GLY A 133 -6.28 18.80 -0.84
N GLY A 134 -4.96 19.03 -0.85
CA GLY A 134 -4.04 18.62 0.21
C GLY A 134 -3.15 17.45 -0.20
N PRO A 135 -2.25 17.00 0.69
CA PRO A 135 -1.31 15.94 0.35
C PRO A 135 -2.05 14.63 0.01
N PRO A 136 -1.47 13.78 -0.84
CA PRO A 136 -2.11 12.56 -1.29
C PRO A 136 -2.20 11.53 -0.15
N VAL A 137 -3.38 10.93 -0.01
CA VAL A 137 -3.64 9.72 0.77
C VAL A 137 -3.65 8.54 -0.19
N ARG A 138 -2.85 7.49 0.08
CA ARG A 138 -2.84 6.27 -0.74
C ARG A 138 -3.48 5.09 -0.02
N PHE A 139 -4.22 4.31 -0.76
CA PHE A 139 -4.85 3.06 -0.38
C PHE A 139 -4.33 1.96 -1.31
N ALA A 140 -4.04 0.77 -0.80
CA ALA A 140 -3.82 -0.41 -1.62
C ALA A 140 -4.98 -1.37 -1.46
N TYR A 141 -5.50 -1.83 -2.60
CA TYR A 141 -6.39 -2.97 -2.66
C TYR A 141 -5.62 -4.22 -3.05
N GLN A 142 -5.82 -5.30 -2.28
CA GLN A 142 -5.31 -6.62 -2.58
C GLN A 142 -6.23 -7.70 -1.99
N GLY A 143 -6.79 -8.55 -2.85
CA GLY A 143 -7.52 -9.75 -2.43
C GLY A 143 -8.76 -9.46 -1.56
N GLY A 144 -9.57 -8.48 -1.94
CA GLY A 144 -10.77 -8.06 -1.19
C GLY A 144 -10.52 -7.03 -0.10
N ALA A 145 -9.29 -6.93 0.41
CA ALA A 145 -8.95 -5.99 1.48
C ALA A 145 -8.40 -4.68 0.95
N VAL A 146 -8.78 -3.57 1.58
CA VAL A 146 -8.18 -2.26 1.39
C VAL A 146 -7.33 -1.91 2.60
N ARG A 147 -6.09 -1.52 2.34
CA ARG A 147 -5.15 -1.06 3.36
C ARG A 147 -4.76 0.38 3.09
N LEU A 148 -4.84 1.22 4.10
CA LEU A 148 -4.28 2.57 4.09
C LEU A 148 -2.76 2.46 4.09
N LEU A 149 -2.09 3.07 3.12
CA LEU A 149 -0.64 2.97 2.98
C LEU A 149 0.10 4.01 3.80
N ASP A 150 -0.44 5.22 3.79
CA ASP A 150 0.32 6.36 4.29
C ASP A 150 -0.36 7.09 5.43
N ALA A 151 -1.69 7.19 5.51
CA ALA A 151 -2.31 8.04 6.53
C ALA A 151 -2.45 7.34 7.91
N ARG A 152 -2.22 8.10 8.99
CA ARG A 152 -2.91 7.85 10.27
C ARG A 152 -4.34 8.39 10.13
N PRO A 153 -5.36 7.79 10.80
CA PRO A 153 -6.66 8.45 10.95
C PRO A 153 -6.40 9.88 11.44
N ALA A 154 -7.09 10.89 10.89
CA ALA A 154 -7.00 12.21 11.51
C ALA A 154 -7.37 12.03 12.99
N ALA A 155 -6.64 12.69 13.89
CA ALA A 155 -7.16 12.92 15.22
C ALA A 155 -8.60 13.42 15.04
N ALA A 156 -9.54 12.84 15.79
CA ALA A 156 -10.95 13.18 15.68
C ALA A 156 -11.07 14.71 15.62
N PRO A 157 -11.87 15.27 14.69
CA PRO A 157 -12.01 16.72 14.60
C PRO A 157 -12.33 17.26 16.00
N ALA A 158 -11.73 18.40 16.36
CA ALA A 158 -12.17 19.16 17.52
C ALA A 158 -13.70 19.26 17.44
N ALA A 159 -14.38 19.00 18.56
CA ALA A 159 -15.83 18.76 18.65
C ALA A 159 -16.74 19.88 18.07
N ASP A 160 -16.12 20.96 17.60
CA ASP A 160 -16.75 22.22 17.25
C ASP A 160 -16.80 22.45 15.73
N ALA A 161 -16.13 21.62 14.93
CA ALA A 161 -16.22 21.63 13.47
C ALA A 161 -16.94 20.36 13.02
N GLY A 162 -18.22 20.49 12.65
CA GLY A 162 -19.07 19.40 12.16
C GLY A 162 -18.62 18.70 10.86
N GLY A 163 -17.33 18.69 10.56
CA GLY A 163 -16.75 17.93 9.45
C GLY A 163 -16.65 16.45 9.77
N ALA A 164 -17.11 15.62 8.84
CA ALA A 164 -16.90 14.16 8.86
C ALA A 164 -15.42 13.81 9.10
N PRO A 165 -15.10 12.63 9.67
CA PRO A 165 -13.73 12.19 9.88
C PRO A 165 -12.99 12.16 8.54
N GLY A 166 -12.21 13.21 8.27
CA GLY A 166 -11.28 13.23 7.16
C GLY A 166 -10.10 12.33 7.48
N TYR A 167 -9.53 11.68 6.48
CA TYR A 167 -8.19 11.11 6.65
C TYR A 167 -7.23 12.28 6.59
N ALA A 168 -6.51 12.55 7.68
CA ALA A 168 -5.41 13.50 7.61
C ALA A 168 -4.39 12.89 6.64
N ALA A 169 -3.93 13.69 5.69
CA ALA A 169 -2.70 13.36 5.00
C ALA A 169 -1.67 12.96 6.07
N PRO A 170 -0.93 11.87 5.87
CA PRO A 170 0.28 11.75 6.64
C PRO A 170 1.12 12.98 6.36
N ALA A 171 1.78 13.46 7.42
CA ALA A 171 2.96 14.25 7.20
C ALA A 171 3.81 13.52 6.13
N PRO A 172 4.26 14.19 5.05
CA PRO A 172 5.14 13.58 4.06
C PRO A 172 6.21 12.79 4.81
N SER A 173 6.51 11.56 4.37
CA SER A 173 7.39 10.62 5.05
C SER A 173 8.38 11.33 5.97
N SER A 174 8.28 11.10 7.26
CA SER A 174 9.14 11.75 8.28
C SER A 174 10.63 11.56 8.01
N CYS A 175 10.99 10.60 7.15
CA CYS A 175 12.32 10.46 6.56
C CYS A 175 12.59 11.53 5.49
N ARG A 176 12.66 12.80 5.90
CA ARG A 176 13.33 13.82 5.07
C ARG A 176 14.82 13.49 5.03
N SER A 177 15.41 13.56 3.83
CA SER A 177 16.86 13.60 3.72
C SER A 177 17.38 14.87 4.38
N ALA A 178 18.50 14.78 5.12
CA ALA A 178 19.15 15.93 5.73
C ALA A 178 19.37 17.10 4.74
N ALA A 179 19.65 16.81 3.46
CA ALA A 179 19.87 17.82 2.43
C ALA A 179 18.70 18.80 2.20
N GLY A 180 17.48 18.46 2.65
CA GLY A 180 16.29 19.31 2.50
C GLY A 180 15.93 20.15 3.73
N VAL A 181 16.77 20.12 4.78
CA VAL A 181 16.56 20.83 6.04
C VAL A 181 17.84 21.58 6.35
N ASP A 182 17.77 22.85 6.74
CA ASP A 182 18.98 23.59 7.13
C ASP A 182 19.57 23.03 8.43
N ALA A 183 20.87 23.25 8.66
CA ALA A 183 21.59 22.64 9.78
C ALA A 183 21.05 23.04 11.16
N ALA A 184 20.50 24.26 11.32
CA ALA A 184 19.96 24.71 12.59
C ALA A 184 18.64 23.97 12.89
N THR A 185 17.75 23.88 11.91
CA THR A 185 16.51 23.10 12.04
C THR A 185 16.82 21.61 12.26
N GLN A 186 17.86 21.06 11.63
CA GLN A 186 18.27 19.67 11.87
C GLN A 186 18.68 19.44 13.33
N ALA A 187 19.54 20.31 13.87
CA ALA A 187 20.00 20.23 15.25
C ALA A 187 18.84 20.40 16.26
N GLU A 188 17.89 21.30 15.97
CA GLU A 188 16.70 21.48 16.81
C GLU A 188 15.83 20.22 16.86
N ILE A 189 15.58 19.59 15.72
CA ILE A 189 14.79 18.35 15.64
C ILE A 189 15.49 17.19 16.36
N LEU A 190 16.81 17.06 16.22
CA LEU A 190 17.57 16.04 16.96
C LEU A 190 17.51 16.29 18.47
N ALA A 191 17.66 17.55 18.91
CA ALA A 191 17.56 17.92 20.31
C ALA A 191 16.14 17.71 20.88
N ASP A 192 15.10 17.98 20.09
CA ASP A 192 13.71 17.73 20.48
C ASP A 192 13.42 16.23 20.59
N PHE A 193 13.91 15.42 19.66
CA PHE A 193 13.86 13.96 19.75
C PHE A 193 14.54 13.47 21.04
N GLU A 194 15.77 13.92 21.32
CA GLU A 194 16.48 13.54 22.54
C GLU A 194 15.77 13.96 23.82
N ARG A 195 15.01 15.06 23.80
CA ARG A 195 14.25 15.54 24.95
C ARG A 195 12.95 14.76 25.12
N SER A 196 12.25 14.48 24.03
CA SER A 196 10.95 13.80 23.99
C SER A 196 11.05 12.27 24.03
N TYR A 197 12.24 11.70 23.79
CA TYR A 197 12.42 10.25 23.82
C TYR A 197 12.05 9.68 25.21
N PRO A 198 11.14 8.69 25.28
CA PRO A 198 10.60 8.20 26.54
C PRO A 198 11.70 7.79 27.51
N ALA A 199 11.61 8.29 28.75
CA ALA A 199 12.66 8.08 29.76
C ALA A 199 12.80 6.59 30.12
N GLU A 200 11.69 5.88 30.12
CA GLU A 200 11.58 4.44 30.31
C GLU A 200 12.34 3.63 29.25
N TYR A 201 12.55 4.17 28.04
CA TYR A 201 13.25 3.49 26.95
C TYR A 201 14.76 3.73 26.98
N ARG A 202 15.26 4.61 27.85
CA ARG A 202 16.69 4.95 27.93
C ARG A 202 17.52 3.92 28.71
N ARG A 203 16.87 2.98 29.41
CA ARG A 203 17.55 1.97 30.24
C ARG A 203 16.87 0.62 30.07
N ALA A 204 17.66 -0.43 29.86
CA ALA A 204 17.13 -1.79 29.69
C ALA A 204 16.23 -2.21 30.87
N LYS A 205 16.64 -1.88 32.10
CA LYS A 205 15.89 -2.21 33.32
C LYS A 205 14.48 -1.60 33.38
N THR A 206 14.28 -0.40 32.82
CA THR A 206 12.93 0.23 32.81
C THR A 206 12.06 -0.31 31.67
N LEU A 207 12.68 -0.73 30.56
CA LEU A 207 12.01 -1.39 29.43
C LEU A 207 11.43 -2.77 29.78
N GLU A 208 12.05 -3.49 30.72
CA GLU A 208 11.58 -4.81 31.18
C GLU A 208 10.13 -4.79 31.71
N ASN A 209 9.64 -3.65 32.18
CA ASN A 209 8.27 -3.55 32.71
C ASN A 209 7.36 -2.70 31.82
N ALA A 210 7.92 -2.02 30.82
CA ALA A 210 7.14 -1.23 29.87
C ALA A 210 6.39 -2.17 28.91
N ALA A 211 5.10 -1.88 28.73
CA ALA A 211 4.33 -2.37 27.59
C ALA A 211 4.48 -1.37 26.46
N VAL A 212 4.91 -1.82 25.29
CA VAL A 212 5.02 -0.99 24.09
C VAL A 212 3.99 -1.49 23.09
N ALA A 213 3.04 -0.64 22.71
CA ALA A 213 2.05 -1.03 21.72
C ALA A 213 2.73 -1.23 20.34
N PRO A 214 2.30 -2.21 19.52
CA PRO A 214 2.93 -2.45 18.21
C PRO A 214 2.98 -1.21 17.30
N ASP A 215 1.92 -0.42 17.27
CA ASP A 215 1.85 0.81 16.46
C ASP A 215 2.77 1.91 16.98
N GLU A 216 2.93 1.99 18.31
CA GLU A 216 3.86 2.92 18.97
C GLU A 216 5.31 2.54 18.65
N LEU A 217 5.65 1.25 18.80
CA LEU A 217 6.97 0.71 18.47
C LEU A 217 7.32 0.98 17.00
N ARG A 218 6.39 0.70 16.08
CA ARG A 218 6.58 0.98 14.65
C ARG A 218 6.84 2.46 14.39
N GLY A 219 6.07 3.35 15.02
CA GLY A 219 6.24 4.80 14.89
C GLY A 219 7.60 5.28 15.39
N LEU A 220 7.99 4.84 16.58
CA LEU A 220 9.27 5.15 17.21
C LEU A 220 10.46 4.70 16.34
N LEU A 221 10.45 3.43 15.91
CA LEU A 221 11.50 2.83 15.09
C LEU A 221 11.65 3.52 13.73
N THR A 222 10.52 3.89 13.11
CA THR A 222 10.50 4.67 11.87
C THR A 222 11.17 6.03 12.09
N GLY A 223 10.80 6.75 13.15
CA GLY A 223 11.38 8.05 13.49
C GLY A 223 12.89 7.99 13.73
N MET A 224 13.34 7.02 14.53
CA MET A 224 14.76 6.80 14.80
C MET A 224 15.54 6.44 13.54
N ALA A 225 15.03 5.53 12.72
CA ALA A 225 15.67 5.17 11.45
C ALA A 225 15.82 6.37 10.52
N CYS A 226 14.82 7.25 10.47
CA CYS A 226 14.89 8.49 9.70
C CYS A 226 15.96 9.44 10.22
N LEU A 227 15.93 9.75 11.51
CA LEU A 227 16.88 10.67 12.13
C LEU A 227 18.30 10.15 12.09
N ALA A 228 18.50 8.84 12.20
CA ALA A 228 19.81 8.18 12.09
C ALA A 228 20.48 8.34 10.70
N THR A 229 19.77 8.90 9.71
CA THR A 229 20.38 9.25 8.41
C THR A 229 20.97 10.65 8.36
N TRP A 230 20.76 11.47 9.41
CA TRP A 230 21.19 12.86 9.44
C TRP A 230 22.62 13.00 9.97
N PRO A 231 23.36 14.05 9.56
CA PRO A 231 24.63 14.40 10.19
C PRO A 231 24.46 14.66 11.69
N GLY A 232 25.35 14.13 12.53
CA GLY A 232 25.30 14.33 13.98
C GLY A 232 24.27 13.46 14.73
N SER A 233 23.72 12.44 14.08
CA SER A 233 22.68 11.58 14.64
C SER A 233 23.22 10.39 15.45
N GLU A 234 24.50 10.35 15.80
CA GLU A 234 25.13 9.23 16.52
C GLU A 234 24.39 8.94 17.83
N ARG A 235 23.87 10.00 18.46
CA ARG A 235 23.09 9.90 19.70
C ARG A 235 21.79 9.14 19.53
N VAL A 236 21.16 9.16 18.35
CA VAL A 236 19.92 8.42 18.05
C VAL A 236 20.16 6.91 18.17
N VAL A 237 21.28 6.42 17.65
CA VAL A 237 21.69 5.01 17.75
C VAL A 237 21.97 4.63 19.20
N GLU A 238 22.67 5.50 19.94
CA GLU A 238 23.00 5.25 21.35
C GLU A 238 21.76 5.16 22.24
N VAL A 239 20.78 6.05 22.08
CA VAL A 239 19.54 6.02 22.88
C VAL A 239 18.59 4.89 22.46
N ALA A 240 18.73 4.39 21.23
CA ALA A 240 17.97 3.24 20.75
C ALA A 240 18.50 1.92 21.34
N ARG A 241 19.82 1.81 21.59
CA ARG A 241 20.46 0.55 22.00
C ARG A 241 19.75 -0.19 23.14
N PRO A 242 19.35 0.44 24.26
CA PRO A 242 18.65 -0.27 25.34
C PRO A 242 17.34 -0.93 24.91
N LEU A 243 16.62 -0.38 23.93
CA LEU A 243 15.41 -0.99 23.37
C LEU A 243 15.72 -2.31 22.69
N PHE A 244 16.80 -2.34 21.89
CA PHE A 244 17.21 -3.51 21.13
C PHE A 244 17.91 -4.58 21.98
N GLU A 245 18.57 -4.18 23.08
CA GLU A 245 19.13 -5.11 24.08
C GLU A 245 18.05 -5.67 25.04
N SER A 246 16.85 -5.11 25.04
CA SER A 246 15.76 -5.56 25.93
C SER A 246 14.98 -6.73 25.34
N ARG A 247 14.03 -7.28 26.12
CA ARG A 247 13.04 -8.27 25.64
C ARG A 247 12.24 -7.84 24.41
N HIS A 248 12.19 -6.54 24.12
CA HIS A 248 11.49 -5.99 22.95
C HIS A 248 12.36 -6.00 21.68
N GLY A 249 13.64 -6.31 21.80
CA GLY A 249 14.61 -6.33 20.70
C GLY A 249 14.17 -7.17 19.50
N PRO A 250 13.77 -8.46 19.68
CA PRO A 250 13.29 -9.29 18.58
C PRO A 250 12.09 -8.69 17.86
N GLN A 251 11.13 -8.13 18.60
CA GLN A 251 9.96 -7.45 18.01
C GLN A 251 10.37 -6.17 17.28
N ALA A 252 11.35 -5.43 17.80
CA ALA A 252 11.87 -4.23 17.15
C ALA A 252 12.54 -4.56 15.81
N PHE A 253 13.41 -5.58 15.77
CA PHE A 253 14.04 -6.05 14.52
C PHE A 253 13.01 -6.58 13.53
N ALA A 254 12.05 -7.39 13.97
CA ALA A 254 10.97 -7.88 13.12
C ALA A 254 10.14 -6.73 12.52
N THR A 255 9.91 -5.66 13.29
CA THR A 255 9.20 -4.47 12.82
C THR A 255 10.00 -3.73 11.76
N LEU A 256 11.31 -3.55 11.94
CA LEU A 256 12.20 -2.95 10.94
C LEU A 256 12.24 -3.79 9.64
N ASP A 257 12.39 -5.12 9.73
CA ASP A 257 12.38 -6.01 8.57
C ASP A 257 11.04 -5.96 7.81
N ALA A 258 9.92 -5.95 8.53
CA ALA A 258 8.60 -5.78 7.94
C ALA A 258 8.47 -4.47 7.16
N ILE A 259 8.97 -3.35 7.70
CA ILE A 259 8.98 -2.06 6.99
C ILE A 259 9.88 -2.12 5.74
N ALA A 260 11.07 -2.71 5.87
CA ALA A 260 12.06 -2.82 4.79
C ALA A 260 11.58 -3.68 3.61
N ARG A 261 10.78 -4.72 3.88
CA ARG A 261 10.23 -5.62 2.86
C ARG A 261 8.87 -5.18 2.31
N ASP A 262 8.14 -4.32 3.03
CA ASP A 262 6.81 -3.91 2.60
C ASP A 262 6.88 -3.15 1.26
N PRO A 263 6.31 -3.71 0.17
CA PRO A 263 6.34 -3.10 -1.15
C PRO A 263 5.54 -1.78 -1.26
N LEU A 264 4.87 -1.35 -0.20
CA LEU A 264 4.07 -0.14 -0.18
C LEU A 264 4.76 0.98 0.60
N THR A 265 5.82 0.66 1.36
CA THR A 265 6.70 1.64 2.01
C THR A 265 7.50 2.43 0.96
N GLU A 266 7.71 3.71 1.22
CA GLU A 266 8.54 4.58 0.38
C GLU A 266 10.01 4.14 0.36
N ALA A 267 10.65 4.28 -0.81
CA ALA A 267 12.02 3.79 -1.02
C ALA A 267 13.05 4.41 -0.06
N ASN A 268 12.92 5.70 0.24
CA ASN A 268 13.83 6.40 1.17
C ASN A 268 13.71 5.85 2.59
N LEU A 269 12.48 5.62 3.06
CA LEU A 269 12.25 5.02 4.36
C LEU A 269 12.73 3.56 4.41
N GLN A 270 12.49 2.78 3.36
CA GLN A 270 13.04 1.42 3.28
C GLN A 270 14.58 1.42 3.37
N ALA A 271 15.26 2.36 2.72
CA ALA A 271 16.71 2.48 2.78
C ALA A 271 17.19 2.89 4.18
N ALA A 272 16.54 3.89 4.80
CA ALA A 272 16.83 4.34 6.16
C ALA A 272 16.67 3.21 7.19
N VAL A 273 15.57 2.47 7.12
CA VAL A 273 15.29 1.34 8.03
C VAL A 273 16.27 0.20 7.85
N ARG A 274 16.65 -0.16 6.61
CA ARG A 274 17.68 -1.18 6.38
C ARG A 274 19.02 -0.79 6.99
N ARG A 275 19.44 0.46 6.77
CA ARG A 275 20.69 0.99 7.33
C ARG A 275 20.66 1.00 8.85
N PHE A 276 19.57 1.50 9.44
CA PHE A 276 19.40 1.56 10.89
C PHE A 276 19.35 0.16 11.51
N SER A 277 18.65 -0.79 10.90
CA SER A 277 18.62 -2.19 11.34
C SER A 277 20.02 -2.80 11.35
N ALA A 278 20.81 -2.59 10.29
CA ALA A 278 22.17 -3.11 10.21
C ALA A 278 23.09 -2.50 11.27
N GLU A 279 22.98 -1.18 11.51
CA GLU A 279 23.70 -0.51 12.58
C GLU A 279 23.33 -1.06 13.95
N MET A 280 22.03 -1.23 14.23
CA MET A 280 21.60 -1.78 15.52
C MET A 280 22.08 -3.21 15.73
N THR A 281 22.01 -4.06 14.70
CA THR A 281 22.59 -5.42 14.76
C THR A 281 24.08 -5.39 15.10
N TYR A 282 24.85 -4.49 14.47
CA TYR A 282 26.27 -4.32 14.78
C TYR A 282 26.50 -3.87 16.24
N GLN A 283 25.66 -2.98 16.77
CA GLN A 283 25.82 -2.43 18.12
C GLN A 283 25.42 -3.40 19.24
N VAL A 284 24.42 -4.26 19.01
CA VAL A 284 23.94 -5.21 20.05
C VAL A 284 24.62 -6.58 19.98
N GLY A 285 25.26 -6.91 18.85
CA GLY A 285 25.87 -8.22 18.62
C GLY A 285 24.84 -9.32 18.31
N ASP A 286 25.31 -10.45 17.78
CA ASP A 286 24.43 -11.55 17.35
C ASP A 286 23.68 -12.23 18.52
N ASP A 287 24.24 -12.17 19.73
CA ASP A 287 23.67 -12.81 20.94
C ASP A 287 22.31 -12.21 21.36
N ALA A 288 21.94 -11.03 20.86
CA ALA A 288 20.65 -10.38 21.15
C ALA A 288 19.53 -10.76 20.15
N LEU A 289 19.83 -11.59 19.14
CA LEU A 289 18.91 -11.98 18.07
C LEU A 289 18.30 -13.39 18.24
N ASP A 290 18.83 -14.17 19.19
CA ASP A 290 18.35 -15.51 19.58
C ASP A 290 17.23 -15.44 20.65
#